data_AF-A0AAJ7C474-F1
#
_entry.id   AF-A0AAJ7C474-F1
#
_cell.length_a   1.000
_cell.length_b   1.000
_cell.length_c   1.000
_cell.angle_alpha   90.00
_cell.angle_beta   90.00
_cell.angle_gamma   90.00
#
_symmetry.space_group_name_H-M   'P 1'
#
loop_
_entity.id
_entity.type
_entity.pdbx_description
1 polymer ?
#
loop_
_entity_poly.entity_id
_entity_poly.type
_entity_poly.pdbx_seq_one_letter_code
_entity_poly.pdbx_strand_id
1 'polypeptide(L)'
;MTAESRQRCAVARMPFHQFNPFTGRLKQTNHLQPLYPLAPHPLEKAEPPKMLWDSMLTKPAKVGPSVGVARFSKVDPKLLAKYKKFQEPNGIPVYLKGGPMDKVLVGLTFGLIAVGLVQFAEFVYKEANGIKWEK
;
A
#
# COMPACT_ATOMS: atom_id res chain seq x y z
N MET A 1 -22.28 -13.69 50.49
CA MET A 1 -21.04 -14.47 50.33
C MET A 1 -21.11 -15.14 48.95
N THR A 2 -20.72 -14.49 47.86
CA THR A 2 -19.37 -14.38 47.22
C THR A 2 -18.73 -15.69 46.75
N ALA A 3 -18.53 -15.79 45.42
CA ALA A 3 -17.42 -16.41 44.65
C ALA A 3 -17.94 -16.67 43.21
N GLU A 4 -17.71 -15.85 42.18
CA GLU A 4 -16.50 -15.39 41.48
C GLU A 4 -15.67 -16.46 40.72
N SER A 5 -15.60 -16.23 39.40
CA SER A 5 -14.46 -16.46 38.49
C SER A 5 -14.27 -17.85 37.86
N ARG A 6 -14.38 -17.90 36.52
CA ARG A 6 -13.22 -17.97 35.59
C ARG A 6 -13.67 -18.24 34.16
N GLN A 7 -14.18 -17.21 33.48
CA GLN A 7 -14.04 -17.15 32.02
C GLN A 7 -12.63 -16.64 31.72
N ARG A 8 -11.76 -17.55 31.27
CA ARG A 8 -10.43 -17.20 30.75
C ARG A 8 -10.61 -16.48 29.42
N CYS A 9 -10.59 -15.14 29.45
CA CYS A 9 -10.48 -14.32 28.26
C CYS A 9 -9.09 -14.53 27.63
N ALA A 10 -9.05 -15.08 26.42
CA ALA A 10 -7.87 -15.08 25.58
C ALA A 10 -7.54 -13.63 25.22
N VAL A 11 -6.38 -13.14 25.67
CA VAL A 11 -5.88 -11.80 25.36
C VAL A 11 -5.55 -11.75 23.86
N ALA A 12 -6.47 -11.19 23.07
CA ALA A 12 -6.23 -10.88 21.67
C ALA A 12 -5.17 -9.77 21.59
N ARG A 13 -3.91 -10.16 21.32
CA ARG A 13 -2.81 -9.21 21.03
C ARG A 13 -3.12 -8.51 19.71
N MET A 14 -3.36 -7.19 19.76
CA MET A 14 -3.50 -6.41 18.54
C MET A 14 -2.15 -6.31 17.81
N PRO A 15 -2.13 -6.53 16.48
CA PRO A 15 -0.91 -6.47 15.69
C PRO A 15 -0.42 -5.01 15.51
N PHE A 16 0.78 -4.68 15.96
CA PHE A 16 1.39 -3.37 15.69
C PHE A 16 1.90 -3.32 14.26
N HIS A 17 1.80 -2.17 13.59
CA HIS A 17 2.23 -2.00 12.20
C HIS A 17 3.20 -0.82 12.10
N GLN A 18 4.34 -1.04 11.45
CA GLN A 18 5.38 -0.04 11.22
C GLN A 18 5.53 0.23 9.72
N PHE A 19 5.72 1.49 9.38
CA PHE A 19 5.91 1.93 8.01
C PHE A 19 7.32 1.58 7.51
N ASN A 20 7.42 0.89 6.37
CA ASN A 20 8.69 0.62 5.70
C ASN A 20 8.94 1.67 4.60
N PRO A 21 9.91 2.59 4.78
CA PRO A 21 10.16 3.66 3.83
C PRO A 21 10.72 3.15 2.49
N PHE A 22 11.32 1.96 2.44
CA PHE A 22 11.87 1.40 1.21
C PHE A 22 10.79 0.76 0.32
N THR A 23 9.77 0.14 0.93
CA THR A 23 8.68 -0.52 0.18
C THR A 23 7.37 0.27 0.16
N GLY A 24 7.28 1.39 0.89
CA GLY A 24 6.07 2.23 0.99
C GLY A 24 4.86 1.53 1.61
N ARG A 25 5.05 0.40 2.30
CA ARG A 25 3.97 -0.44 2.85
C ARG A 25 4.10 -0.54 4.37
N LEU A 26 2.96 -0.65 5.05
CA LEU A 26 2.89 -0.95 6.48
C LEU A 26 3.16 -2.45 6.69
N LYS A 27 4.13 -2.79 7.55
CA LYS A 27 4.45 -4.17 7.94
C LYS A 27 4.10 -4.37 9.40
N GLN A 28 3.45 -5.48 9.73
CA GLN A 28 3.18 -5.85 11.11
C GLN A 28 4.51 -6.10 11.85
N THR A 29 4.74 -5.41 12.97
CA THR A 29 5.92 -5.55 13.83
C THR A 29 5.48 -5.89 15.26
N ASN A 30 6.35 -6.56 16.01
CA ASN A 30 6.13 -6.86 17.42
C ASN A 30 6.95 -5.92 18.33
N HIS A 31 7.43 -4.79 17.79
CA HIS A 31 8.27 -3.85 18.53
C HIS A 31 7.38 -2.95 19.40
N LEU A 32 7.37 -3.20 20.72
CA LEU A 32 6.65 -2.38 21.69
C LEU A 32 7.26 -0.97 21.68
N GLN A 33 6.46 0.06 21.40
CA GLN A 33 6.91 1.44 21.61
C GLN A 33 6.91 1.75 23.12
N PRO A 34 8.02 2.22 23.71
CA PRO A 34 8.10 2.45 25.14
C PRO A 34 7.40 3.74 25.63
N LEU A 35 6.81 4.55 24.74
CA LEU A 35 6.30 5.88 25.10
C LEU A 35 4.76 6.02 25.08
N TYR A 36 4.02 5.02 25.56
CA TYR A 36 2.65 5.20 26.09
C TYR A 36 2.21 3.96 26.89
N PRO A 37 2.05 4.03 28.23
CA PRO A 37 1.34 3.03 28.99
C PRO A 37 -0.13 3.45 29.11
N LEU A 38 -0.86 3.39 28.00
CA LEU A 38 -2.31 3.33 28.03
C LEU A 38 -2.65 2.07 27.28
N ALA A 39 -3.01 1.02 28.03
CA ALA A 39 -3.55 -0.20 27.44
C ALA A 39 -4.66 0.24 26.48
N PRO A 40 -4.55 -0.05 25.17
CA PRO A 40 -5.60 0.36 24.24
C PRO A 40 -6.85 -0.43 24.61
N HIS A 41 -7.77 0.23 25.32
CA HIS A 41 -9.14 -0.27 25.36
C HIS A 41 -9.60 -0.31 23.91
N PRO A 42 -10.05 -1.48 23.41
CA PRO A 42 -10.61 -1.58 22.07
C PRO A 42 -11.68 -0.52 22.00
N LEU A 43 -11.51 0.45 21.09
CA LEU A 43 -12.31 1.67 20.96
C LEU A 43 -13.73 1.37 21.45
N GLU A 44 -13.97 1.66 22.74
CA GLU A 44 -15.31 1.67 23.29
C GLU A 44 -16.01 2.59 22.30
N LYS A 45 -17.05 2.11 21.63
CA LYS A 45 -17.85 2.99 20.77
C LYS A 45 -18.08 4.19 21.66
N ALA A 46 -17.41 5.30 21.37
CA ALA A 46 -17.28 6.36 22.33
C ALA A 46 -18.67 6.94 22.36
N GLU A 47 -19.53 6.38 23.21
CA GLU A 47 -20.76 7.00 23.59
C GLU A 47 -20.25 8.27 24.25
N PRO A 48 -20.40 9.41 23.55
CA PRO A 48 -19.74 10.62 23.98
C PRO A 48 -20.16 10.84 25.43
N PRO A 49 -19.21 11.09 26.35
CA PRO A 49 -19.55 11.26 27.76
C PRO A 49 -20.70 12.27 27.84
N LYS A 50 -21.78 11.91 28.53
CA LYS A 50 -22.97 12.74 28.63
C LYS A 50 -22.59 14.04 29.32
N MET A 51 -22.26 15.05 28.53
CA MET A 51 -21.88 16.37 29.03
C MET A 51 -23.08 16.96 29.75
N LEU A 52 -22.89 17.25 31.04
CA LEU A 52 -23.79 18.10 31.81
C LEU A 52 -23.48 19.54 31.38
N TRP A 53 -24.42 20.17 30.69
CA TRP A 53 -24.28 21.54 30.24
C TRP A 53 -24.64 22.47 31.38
N ASP A 54 -23.77 23.43 31.67
CA ASP A 54 -23.92 24.36 32.80
C ASP A 54 -25.15 25.29 32.66
N SER A 55 -25.77 25.33 31.48
CA SER A 55 -27.03 26.06 31.25
C SER A 55 -27.94 25.36 30.24
N MET A 56 -29.27 25.43 30.48
CA MET A 56 -30.32 24.84 29.64
C MET A 56 -30.36 25.34 28.18
N LEU A 57 -29.60 26.38 27.85
CA LEU A 57 -29.52 26.99 26.52
C LEU A 57 -28.40 26.39 25.65
N THR A 58 -27.39 25.76 26.26
CA THR A 58 -26.22 25.23 25.53
C THR A 58 -26.44 23.77 25.17
N LYS A 59 -27.23 23.51 24.12
CA LYS A 59 -27.26 22.17 23.51
C LYS A 59 -26.03 22.02 22.59
N PRO A 60 -25.27 20.91 22.67
CA PRO A 60 -24.18 20.66 21.75
C PRO A 60 -24.79 20.51 20.35
N ALA A 61 -24.20 21.19 19.36
CA ALA A 61 -24.53 20.93 17.97
C ALA A 61 -24.30 19.43 17.72
N LYS A 62 -25.36 18.71 17.37
CA LYS A 62 -25.33 17.28 17.08
C LYS A 62 -24.57 17.08 15.77
N VAL A 63 -23.24 17.10 15.85
CA VAL A 63 -22.39 16.63 14.77
C VAL A 63 -22.50 15.11 14.77
N GLY A 64 -23.53 14.59 14.10
CA GLY A 64 -23.48 13.22 13.59
C GLY A 64 -22.21 13.07 12.75
N PRO A 65 -21.75 11.85 12.44
CA PRO A 65 -20.62 11.68 11.55
C PRO A 65 -20.95 12.31 10.20
N SER A 66 -20.60 13.59 10.05
CA SER A 66 -20.24 14.21 8.79
C SER A 66 -18.80 13.84 8.49
N VAL A 67 -18.43 12.57 8.72
CA VAL A 67 -17.77 11.86 7.64
C VAL A 67 -18.83 11.85 6.55
N GLY A 68 -18.94 12.97 5.82
CA GLY A 68 -19.74 13.04 4.64
C GLY A 68 -19.36 11.78 3.90
N VAL A 69 -20.33 10.88 3.73
CA VAL A 69 -20.18 9.76 2.81
C VAL A 69 -19.70 10.46 1.57
N ALA A 70 -18.39 10.42 1.33
CA ALA A 70 -17.81 11.10 0.20
C ALA A 70 -18.57 10.44 -0.91
N ARG A 71 -19.47 11.20 -1.53
CA ARG A 71 -20.19 10.73 -2.71
C ARG A 71 -19.09 10.73 -3.74
N PHE A 72 -18.29 9.67 -3.72
CA PHE A 72 -17.32 9.37 -4.74
C PHE A 72 -18.19 9.41 -5.98
N SER A 73 -17.96 10.43 -6.80
CA SER A 73 -18.55 10.52 -8.12
C SER A 73 -18.35 9.15 -8.76
N LYS A 74 -19.43 8.58 -9.32
CA LYS A 74 -19.35 7.27 -9.97
C LYS A 74 -18.20 7.35 -10.96
N VAL A 75 -17.12 6.62 -10.67
CA VAL A 75 -15.93 6.61 -11.51
C VAL A 75 -16.36 6.15 -12.89
N ASP A 76 -15.83 6.78 -13.93
CA ASP A 76 -16.12 6.40 -15.30
C ASP A 76 -15.93 4.88 -15.48
N PRO A 77 -16.89 4.17 -16.12
CA PRO A 77 -16.84 2.72 -16.23
C PRO A 77 -15.55 2.19 -16.89
N LYS A 78 -14.92 2.98 -17.77
CA LYS A 78 -13.65 2.63 -18.41
C LYS A 78 -12.49 2.67 -17.41
N LEU A 79 -12.49 3.64 -16.49
CA LEU A 79 -11.49 3.71 -15.42
C LEU A 79 -11.66 2.54 -14.43
N LEU A 80 -12.90 2.21 -14.09
CA LEU A 80 -13.20 1.05 -13.24
C LEU A 80 -12.66 -0.25 -13.85
N ALA A 81 -12.82 -0.44 -15.17
CA ALA A 81 -12.27 -1.59 -15.88
C ALA A 81 -10.74 -1.66 -15.81
N LYS A 82 -10.06 -0.50 -15.94
CA LYS A 82 -8.60 -0.42 -15.79
C LYS A 82 -8.16 -0.74 -14.36
N TYR A 83 -8.83 -0.20 -13.35
CA TYR A 83 -8.50 -0.50 -11.95
C TYR A 83 -8.62 -1.98 -11.66
N LYS A 84 -9.71 -2.64 -12.11
CA LYS A 84 -9.86 -4.09 -11.97
C LYS A 84 -8.72 -4.85 -12.64
N LYS A 85 -8.39 -4.51 -13.89
CA LYS A 85 -7.31 -5.16 -14.65
C LYS A 85 -5.94 -5.02 -13.98
N PHE A 86 -5.59 -3.83 -13.48
CA PHE A 86 -4.27 -3.58 -12.89
C PHE A 86 -4.16 -3.91 -11.41
N GLN A 87 -5.27 -4.08 -10.69
CA GLN A 87 -5.28 -4.47 -9.27
C GLN A 87 -5.49 -5.96 -9.04
N GLU A 88 -5.74 -6.76 -10.08
CA GLU A 88 -5.92 -8.21 -9.96
C GLU A 88 -4.68 -8.87 -9.32
N PRO A 89 -4.83 -9.71 -8.27
CA PRO A 89 -3.70 -10.27 -7.53
C PRO A 89 -3.04 -11.45 -8.26
N ASN A 90 -2.45 -11.19 -9.43
CA ASN A 90 -1.88 -12.23 -10.30
C ASN A 90 -0.37 -12.43 -10.12
N GLY A 91 0.28 -11.67 -9.23
CA GLY A 91 1.75 -11.71 -9.06
C GLY A 91 2.57 -11.21 -10.26
N ILE A 92 1.91 -10.85 -11.37
CA ILE A 92 2.54 -10.32 -12.59
C ILE A 92 3.00 -8.87 -12.33
N PRO A 93 4.23 -8.50 -12.71
CA PRO A 93 4.70 -7.14 -12.55
C PRO A 93 3.92 -6.17 -13.44
N VAL A 94 3.84 -4.91 -13.01
CA VAL A 94 2.97 -3.90 -13.64
C VAL A 94 3.25 -3.71 -15.14
N TYR A 95 4.52 -3.79 -15.56
CA TYR A 95 4.94 -3.60 -16.95
C TYR A 95 4.61 -4.76 -17.89
N LEU A 96 4.08 -5.89 -17.39
CA LEU A 96 3.58 -7.01 -18.19
C LEU A 96 2.07 -7.19 -18.08
N LYS A 97 1.40 -6.35 -17.28
CA LYS A 97 0.00 -6.52 -16.90
C LYS A 97 -0.98 -5.98 -17.96
N GLY A 98 -0.50 -5.19 -18.92
CA GLY A 98 -1.28 -4.69 -20.05
C GLY A 98 -1.58 -5.76 -21.10
N GLY A 99 -0.78 -6.83 -21.19
CA GLY A 99 -1.09 -8.01 -21.99
C GLY A 99 0.07 -8.47 -22.89
N PRO A 100 -0.21 -9.16 -24.01
CA PRO A 100 0.83 -9.70 -24.89
C PRO A 100 1.65 -8.62 -25.61
N MET A 101 1.06 -7.45 -25.89
CA MET A 101 1.77 -6.33 -26.51
C MET A 101 2.92 -5.82 -25.64
N ASP A 102 2.75 -5.83 -24.32
CA ASP A 102 3.79 -5.42 -23.39
C ASP A 102 5.00 -6.38 -23.46
N LYS A 103 4.77 -7.68 -23.67
CA LYS A 103 5.84 -8.67 -23.84
C LYS A 103 6.64 -8.44 -25.12
N VAL A 104 5.96 -8.11 -26.22
CA VAL A 104 6.62 -7.80 -27.50
C VAL A 104 7.44 -6.51 -27.38
N LEU A 105 6.88 -5.48 -26.75
CA LEU A 105 7.58 -4.21 -26.55
C LEU A 105 8.85 -4.40 -25.71
N VAL A 106 8.74 -5.14 -24.59
CA VAL A 106 9.89 -5.48 -23.74
C VAL A 106 10.90 -6.36 -24.50
N GLY A 107 10.42 -7.35 -25.27
CA GLY A 107 11.31 -8.18 -26.07
C GLY A 107 12.11 -7.38 -27.09
N LEU A 108 11.47 -6.42 -27.77
CA LEU A 108 12.11 -5.58 -28.77
C LEU A 108 13.12 -4.61 -28.15
N THR A 109 12.82 -4.03 -26.98
CA THR A 109 13.79 -3.17 -26.29
C THR A 109 15.03 -3.94 -25.86
N PHE A 110 14.87 -5.13 -25.28
CA PHE A 110 16.02 -5.98 -24.94
C PHE A 110 16.78 -6.46 -26.18
N GLY A 111 16.08 -6.75 -27.29
CA GLY A 111 16.70 -7.10 -28.56
C GLY A 111 17.60 -5.99 -29.10
N LEU A 112 17.09 -4.74 -29.13
CA LEU A 112 17.89 -3.59 -29.58
C LEU A 112 19.09 -3.33 -28.66
N ILE A 113 18.90 -3.43 -27.34
CA ILE A 113 19.99 -3.25 -26.38
C ILE A 113 21.07 -4.32 -26.60
N ALA A 114 20.69 -5.58 -26.79
CA ALA A 114 21.64 -6.65 -27.05
C ALA A 114 22.43 -6.42 -28.35
N VAL A 115 21.76 -6.03 -29.44
CA VAL A 115 22.43 -5.70 -30.71
C VAL A 115 23.39 -4.52 -30.53
N GLY A 116 22.98 -3.47 -29.85
CA GLY A 116 23.83 -2.32 -29.56
C GLY A 116 25.06 -2.69 -28.73
N LEU A 117 24.91 -3.55 -27.72
CA LEU A 117 26.01 -4.03 -26.89
C LEU A 117 27.00 -4.90 -27.68
N VAL A 118 26.50 -5.75 -28.58
CA VAL A 118 27.36 -6.56 -29.46
C VAL A 118 28.17 -5.67 -30.39
N GLN A 119 27.53 -4.71 -31.07
CA GLN A 119 28.24 -3.76 -31.93
C GLN A 119 29.26 -2.94 -31.15
N PHE A 120 28.92 -2.52 -29.93
CA PHE A 120 29.85 -1.81 -29.07
C PHE A 120 31.03 -2.69 -28.63
N ALA A 121 30.78 -3.95 -28.29
CA ALA A 121 31.84 -4.89 -27.93
C ALA A 121 32.78 -5.18 -29.11
N GLU A 122 32.23 -5.36 -30.32
CA GLU A 122 33.02 -5.48 -31.55
C GLU A 122 33.81 -4.21 -31.83
N PHE A 123 33.22 -3.03 -31.56
CA PHE A 123 33.89 -1.74 -31.63
C PHE A 123 35.15 -1.70 -30.77
N VAL A 124 34.98 -1.96 -29.48
CA VAL A 124 36.08 -1.95 -28.52
C VAL A 124 37.12 -3.03 -28.83
N TYR A 125 36.70 -4.23 -29.25
CA TYR A 125 37.61 -5.33 -29.58
C TYR A 125 38.49 -5.04 -30.80
N LYS A 126 37.91 -4.46 -31.86
CA LYS A 126 38.68 -4.07 -33.05
C LYS A 126 39.66 -2.95 -32.73
N GLU A 127 39.24 -1.95 -31.96
CA GLU A 127 40.12 -0.85 -31.55
C GLU A 127 41.28 -1.35 -30.67
N ALA A 128 40.99 -2.21 -29.68
CA ALA A 128 42.00 -2.76 -28.78
C ALA A 128 43.05 -3.63 -29.50
N ASN A 129 42.67 -4.30 -30.59
CA ASN A 129 43.55 -5.13 -31.40
C ASN A 129 44.11 -4.41 -32.65
N GLY A 130 43.84 -3.11 -32.81
CA GLY A 130 44.29 -2.31 -33.96
C GLY A 130 43.75 -2.80 -35.32
N ILE A 131 42.62 -3.50 -35.32
CA ILE A 131 41.99 -4.07 -36.52
C ILE A 131 41.31 -2.95 -37.29
N LYS A 132 41.73 -2.73 -38.53
CA LYS A 132 41.27 -1.63 -39.38
C LYS A 132 39.79 -1.80 -39.75
N TRP A 133 39.02 -0.71 -39.65
CA TRP A 133 37.64 -0.63 -40.09
C TRP A 133 37.58 -0.75 -41.63
N GLU A 134 37.19 -1.92 -42.14
CA GLU A 134 36.80 -2.06 -43.55
C GLU A 134 35.47 -1.31 -43.77
N LYS A 135 35.38 -0.59 -44.89
CA LYS A 135 34.33 0.39 -45.18
C LYS A 135 33.22 -0.18 -46.07
#